data_AF-A0A2B7ZX71-F1
#
_entry.id   AF-A0A2B7ZX71-F1
#
_cell.length_a   1.000
_cell.length_b   1.000
_cell.length_c   1.000
_cell.angle_alpha   90.00
_cell.angle_beta   90.00
_cell.angle_gamma   90.00
#
_symmetry.space_group_name_H-M   'P 1'
#
loop_
_entity.id
_entity.type
_entity.pdbx_description
1 polymer ?
#
loop_
_entity_poly.entity_id
_entity_poly.type
_entity_poly.pdbx_seq_one_letter_code
_entity_poly.pdbx_strand_id
1 'polypeptide(L)'
;MNKNNIYYRLIVMTARQLVIAMSLNAVLSVALWAKDGYSQDLENCRVSIDVQDADLPKIFSSIEEQTSFKFVYNEQVGQIGSVTLHAVNEPLLKVLMQLKQIASVRFKQINNMIAIAPVRQAVGESLSDVCFPKKENIRLIRNFSAFMQTI
;
A
#
# COMPACT_ATOMS: atom_id res chain seq x y z
N MET A 1 -63.96 4.72 -21.28
CA MET A 1 -62.67 4.96 -20.58
C MET A 1 -61.98 6.14 -21.26
N ASN A 2 -61.78 7.27 -20.57
CA ASN A 2 -61.27 8.51 -21.17
C ASN A 2 -59.76 8.39 -21.47
N LYS A 3 -59.35 8.65 -22.72
CA LYS A 3 -57.97 8.55 -23.20
C LYS A 3 -56.99 9.35 -22.33
N ASN A 4 -57.43 10.49 -21.79
CA ASN A 4 -56.62 11.38 -20.95
C ASN A 4 -56.18 10.73 -19.62
N ASN A 5 -56.99 9.82 -19.06
CA ASN A 5 -56.64 9.10 -17.82
C ASN A 5 -55.59 8.01 -18.08
N ILE A 6 -55.59 7.42 -19.29
CA ILE A 6 -54.63 6.40 -19.70
C ILE A 6 -53.25 7.02 -19.90
N TYR A 7 -53.16 8.19 -20.56
CA TYR A 7 -51.89 8.91 -20.73
C TYR A 7 -51.28 9.34 -19.39
N TYR A 8 -52.10 9.87 -18.48
CA TYR A 8 -51.63 10.25 -17.14
C TYR A 8 -51.05 9.05 -16.37
N ARG A 9 -51.71 7.89 -16.42
CA ARG A 9 -51.20 6.65 -15.81
C ARG A 9 -49.87 6.20 -16.42
N LEU A 10 -49.73 6.25 -17.75
CA LEU A 10 -48.48 5.88 -18.43
C LEU A 10 -47.32 6.83 -18.08
N ILE A 11 -47.59 8.14 -18.02
CA ILE A 11 -46.60 9.15 -17.64
C ILE A 11 -46.15 8.97 -16.18
N VAL A 12 -47.08 8.73 -15.25
CA VAL A 12 -46.75 8.53 -13.83
C VAL A 12 -45.96 7.23 -13.60
N MET A 13 -46.28 6.15 -14.32
CA MET A 13 -45.57 4.86 -14.20
C MET A 13 -44.14 4.94 -14.75
N THR A 14 -43.94 5.61 -15.88
CA THR A 14 -42.60 5.79 -16.48
C THR A 14 -41.73 6.74 -15.66
N ALA A 15 -42.30 7.83 -15.13
CA ALA A 15 -41.59 8.75 -14.23
C ALA A 15 -41.09 8.05 -12.95
N ARG A 16 -41.92 7.19 -12.34
CA ARG A 16 -41.55 6.41 -11.16
C ARG A 16 -40.41 5.42 -11.45
N GLN A 17 -40.43 4.78 -12.62
CA GLN A 17 -39.36 3.87 -13.04
C GLN A 17 -38.03 4.59 -13.26
N LEU A 18 -38.04 5.80 -13.83
CA LEU A 18 -36.85 6.60 -14.06
C LEU A 18 -36.20 7.08 -12.76
N VAL A 19 -37.00 7.47 -11.76
CA VAL A 19 -36.50 7.85 -10.43
C VAL A 19 -35.85 6.65 -9.72
N ILE A 20 -36.45 5.45 -9.81
CA ILE A 20 -35.88 4.23 -9.22
C ILE A 20 -34.57 3.84 -9.92
N ALA A 21 -34.53 3.90 -11.25
CA ALA A 21 -33.33 3.59 -12.02
C ALA A 21 -32.16 4.55 -11.70
N MET A 22 -32.43 5.86 -11.58
CA MET A 22 -31.43 6.86 -11.17
C MET A 22 -30.93 6.60 -9.75
N SER A 23 -31.84 6.33 -8.81
CA SER A 23 -31.49 6.04 -7.42
C SER A 23 -30.62 4.79 -7.30
N LEU A 24 -30.97 3.72 -8.04
CA LEU A 24 -30.20 2.48 -8.06
C LEU A 24 -28.81 2.67 -8.68
N ASN A 25 -28.71 3.44 -9.76
CA ASN A 25 -27.44 3.76 -10.41
C ASN A 25 -26.52 4.60 -9.49
N ALA A 26 -27.09 5.54 -8.74
CA ALA A 26 -26.36 6.34 -7.77
C ALA A 26 -25.75 5.49 -6.64
N VAL A 27 -26.51 4.51 -6.10
CA VAL A 27 -26.02 3.60 -5.05
C VAL A 27 -24.86 2.73 -5.54
N LEU A 28 -24.92 2.24 -6.79
CA LEU A 28 -23.85 1.44 -7.38
C LEU A 28 -22.56 2.25 -7.63
N SER A 29 -22.68 3.55 -7.92
CA SER A 29 -21.54 4.42 -8.21
C SER A 29 -20.72 4.81 -6.98
N VAL A 30 -21.31 4.77 -5.77
CA VAL A 30 -20.60 5.05 -4.50
C VAL A 30 -19.53 4.00 -4.21
N ALA A 31 -19.74 2.76 -4.63
CA ALA A 31 -18.80 1.67 -4.41
C ALA A 31 -17.50 1.79 -5.25
N LEU A 32 -17.51 2.63 -6.29
CA LEU A 32 -16.35 2.85 -7.16
C LEU A 32 -15.41 3.94 -6.64
N TRP A 33 -15.77 4.64 -5.56
CA TRP A 33 -14.89 5.60 -4.89
C TRP A 33 -13.96 4.89 -3.88
N ALA A 34 -13.41 3.74 -4.27
CA ALA A 34 -12.41 3.01 -3.51
C ALA A 34 -11.03 3.63 -3.74
N LYS A 35 -10.71 4.61 -2.88
CA LYS A 35 -9.38 5.15 -2.48
C LYS A 35 -8.13 4.63 -3.22
N ASP A 36 -7.52 5.53 -4.00
CA ASP A 36 -6.08 5.53 -4.34
C ASP A 36 -5.43 6.87 -3.96
N GLY A 37 -5.53 7.27 -2.68
CA GLY A 37 -4.91 8.51 -2.20
C GLY A 37 -3.38 8.44 -2.08
N TYR A 38 -2.82 7.25 -1.81
CA TYR A 38 -1.40 7.09 -1.50
C TYR A 38 -0.49 7.42 -2.68
N SER A 39 -0.79 6.90 -3.87
CA SER A 39 -0.02 7.20 -5.08
C SER A 39 -0.19 8.64 -5.53
N GLN A 40 -1.39 9.22 -5.36
CA GLN A 40 -1.64 10.63 -5.68
C GLN A 40 -0.80 11.56 -4.82
N ASP A 41 -0.62 11.25 -3.53
CA ASP A 41 0.23 12.06 -2.64
C ASP A 41 1.71 12.02 -3.08
N LEU A 42 2.22 10.87 -3.51
CA LEU A 42 3.61 10.71 -3.99
C LEU A 42 3.85 11.33 -5.37
N GLU A 43 2.83 11.40 -6.22
CA GLU A 43 2.92 12.06 -7.54
C GLU A 43 2.87 13.59 -7.43
N ASN A 44 2.14 14.12 -6.44
CA ASN A 44 2.00 15.55 -6.22
C ASN A 44 3.15 16.16 -5.41
N CYS A 45 3.78 15.38 -4.51
CA CYS A 45 4.94 15.83 -3.74
C CYS A 45 6.19 15.92 -4.63
N ARG A 46 6.70 17.14 -4.83
CA ARG A 46 7.92 17.39 -5.61
C ARG A 46 9.11 17.57 -4.68
N VAL A 47 10.22 16.94 -5.00
CA VAL A 47 11.46 17.01 -4.22
C VAL A 47 12.62 17.39 -5.13
N SER A 48 13.57 18.14 -4.58
CA SER A 48 14.81 18.47 -5.26
C SER A 48 15.98 17.94 -4.43
N ILE A 49 16.74 17.04 -5.02
CA ILE A 49 17.80 16.29 -4.38
C ILE A 49 18.97 16.26 -5.34
N ASP A 50 20.10 16.78 -4.88
CA ASP A 50 21.36 16.70 -5.60
C ASP A 50 22.37 16.03 -4.66
N VAL A 51 22.56 14.73 -4.83
CA VAL A 51 23.51 13.96 -4.02
C VAL A 51 24.39 13.10 -4.89
N GLN A 52 25.69 13.28 -4.71
CA GLN A 52 26.74 12.50 -5.34
C GLN A 52 27.33 11.58 -4.27
N ASP A 53 27.39 10.29 -4.58
CA ASP A 53 28.01 9.26 -3.74
C ASP A 53 27.53 9.28 -2.27
N ALA A 54 26.20 9.35 -2.09
CA ALA A 54 25.59 9.44 -0.77
C ALA A 54 24.98 8.11 -0.32
N ASP A 55 25.08 7.83 0.96
CA ASP A 55 24.43 6.67 1.57
C ASP A 55 22.91 6.86 1.56
N LEU A 56 22.17 5.75 1.38
CA LEU A 56 20.71 5.75 1.39
C LEU A 56 20.10 6.48 2.61
N PRO A 57 20.61 6.33 3.85
CA PRO A 57 20.12 7.10 5.00
C PRO A 57 20.15 8.61 4.79
N LYS A 58 21.23 9.16 4.21
CA LYS A 58 21.37 10.61 3.97
C LYS A 58 20.38 11.10 2.91
N ILE A 59 20.16 10.29 1.88
CA ILE A 59 19.17 10.57 0.83
C ILE A 59 17.77 10.59 1.45
N PHE A 60 17.43 9.61 2.27
CA PHE A 60 16.13 9.56 2.94
C PHE A 60 15.91 10.74 3.87
N SER A 61 16.90 11.09 4.72
CA SER A 61 16.81 12.27 5.59
C SER A 61 16.55 13.56 4.80
N SER A 62 17.25 13.75 3.66
CA SER A 62 17.05 14.92 2.80
C SER A 62 15.63 15.00 2.21
N ILE A 63 14.99 13.85 1.97
CA ILE A 63 13.59 13.77 1.51
C ILE A 63 12.63 14.06 2.66
N GLU A 64 12.90 13.55 3.87
CA GLU A 64 12.06 13.80 5.05
C GLU A 64 12.04 15.27 5.48
N GLU A 65 13.11 16.02 5.18
CA GLU A 65 13.14 17.47 5.46
C GLU A 65 12.23 18.26 4.51
N GLN A 66 12.05 17.78 3.29
CA GLN A 66 11.24 18.44 2.26
C GLN A 66 9.79 17.95 2.23
N THR A 67 9.48 16.84 2.91
CA THR A 67 8.18 16.17 2.81
C THR A 67 7.65 15.74 4.18
N SER A 68 6.34 15.48 4.27
CA SER A 68 5.73 14.93 5.49
C SER A 68 5.83 13.40 5.61
N PHE A 69 6.65 12.77 4.77
CA PHE A 69 6.85 11.32 4.77
C PHE A 69 8.00 10.92 5.70
N LYS A 70 7.89 9.72 6.29
CA LYS A 70 8.91 9.09 7.14
C LYS A 70 9.37 7.78 6.56
N PHE A 71 10.67 7.57 6.45
CA PHE A 71 11.26 6.35 5.92
C PHE A 71 11.58 5.38 7.05
N VAL A 72 11.20 4.12 6.86
CA VAL A 72 11.47 3.04 7.82
C VAL A 72 12.21 1.94 7.08
N TYR A 73 13.40 1.60 7.57
CA TYR A 73 14.27 0.59 6.96
C TYR A 73 15.08 -0.15 8.03
N ASN A 74 15.60 -1.32 7.67
CA ASN A 74 16.50 -2.08 8.54
C ASN A 74 17.97 -1.75 8.20
N GLU A 75 18.89 -2.11 9.09
CA GLU A 75 20.35 -1.89 8.91
C GLU A 75 20.89 -2.46 7.59
N GLN A 76 20.25 -3.51 7.06
CA GLN A 76 20.65 -4.14 5.79
C GLN A 76 20.47 -3.20 4.58
N VAL A 77 19.51 -2.27 4.65
CA VAL A 77 19.33 -1.23 3.62
C VAL A 77 20.38 -0.13 3.79
N GLY A 78 20.81 0.17 5.02
CA GLY A 78 21.89 1.13 5.28
C GLY A 78 23.27 0.68 4.79
N GLN A 79 23.45 -0.62 4.52
CA GLN A 79 24.69 -1.19 3.98
C GLN A 79 24.71 -1.27 2.45
N ILE A 80 23.62 -0.91 1.78
CA ILE A 80 23.62 -0.80 0.32
C ILE A 80 24.51 0.39 -0.01
N GLY A 81 25.53 0.16 -0.84
CA GLY A 81 26.58 1.12 -1.13
C GLY A 81 26.06 2.47 -1.63
N SER A 82 26.95 3.44 -1.66
CA SER A 82 26.66 4.83 -2.00
C SER A 82 26.01 4.96 -3.38
N VAL A 83 24.98 5.81 -3.45
CA VAL A 83 24.17 6.02 -4.66
C VAL A 83 24.30 7.48 -5.08
N THR A 84 24.45 7.69 -6.38
CA THR A 84 24.38 9.03 -6.99
C THR A 84 23.00 9.22 -7.58
N LEU A 85 22.31 10.29 -7.17
CA LEU A 85 20.98 10.62 -7.60
C LEU A 85 20.86 12.14 -7.81
N HIS A 86 20.43 12.52 -9.00
CA HIS A 86 20.11 13.90 -9.35
C HIS A 86 18.63 13.97 -9.71
N ALA A 87 17.86 14.71 -8.92
CA ALA A 87 16.44 14.93 -9.14
C ALA A 87 16.13 16.41 -8.88
N VAL A 88 15.64 17.15 -9.87
CA VAL A 88 15.31 18.58 -9.73
C VAL A 88 13.83 18.78 -9.95
N ASN A 89 13.10 19.18 -8.90
CA ASN A 89 11.66 19.41 -8.92
C ASN A 89 10.86 18.21 -9.49
N GLU A 90 11.30 17.01 -9.13
CA GLU A 90 10.72 15.76 -9.59
C GLU A 90 9.71 15.21 -8.58
N PRO A 91 8.64 14.53 -9.05
CA PRO A 91 7.72 13.86 -8.14
C PRO A 91 8.46 12.78 -7.35
N LEU A 92 8.17 12.71 -6.05
CA LEU A 92 8.78 11.77 -5.12
C LEU A 92 8.64 10.32 -5.61
N LEU A 93 7.52 9.99 -6.26
CA LEU A 93 7.32 8.68 -6.89
C LEU A 93 8.44 8.32 -7.89
N LYS A 94 8.82 9.25 -8.78
CA LYS A 94 9.85 9.02 -9.79
C LYS A 94 11.22 8.83 -9.14
N VAL A 95 11.52 9.64 -8.14
CA VAL A 95 12.76 9.53 -7.35
C VAL A 95 12.86 8.16 -6.69
N LEU A 96 11.79 7.70 -6.04
CA LEU A 96 11.75 6.36 -5.44
C LEU A 96 11.86 5.23 -6.47
N MET A 97 11.28 5.41 -7.67
CA MET A 97 11.42 4.46 -8.77
C MET A 97 12.86 4.37 -9.30
N GLN A 98 13.56 5.50 -9.42
CA GLN A 98 14.98 5.52 -9.79
C GLN A 98 15.82 4.84 -8.71
N LEU A 99 15.58 5.17 -7.44
CA LEU A 99 16.28 4.55 -6.31
C LEU A 99 16.07 3.03 -6.25
N LYS A 100 14.85 2.57 -6.56
CA LYS A 100 14.51 1.14 -6.67
C LYS A 100 15.40 0.43 -7.69
N GLN A 101 15.64 1.05 -8.83
CA GLN A 101 16.43 0.48 -9.92
C GLN A 101 17.92 0.43 -9.57
N ILE A 102 18.44 1.49 -8.93
CA ILE A 102 19.87 1.60 -8.62
C ILE A 102 20.23 0.71 -7.42
N ALA A 103 19.46 0.78 -6.34
CA ALA A 103 19.76 0.12 -5.07
C ALA A 103 19.12 -1.28 -4.93
N SER A 104 18.34 -1.75 -5.92
CA SER A 104 17.60 -3.02 -5.86
C SER A 104 16.79 -3.17 -4.55
N VAL A 105 15.99 -2.16 -4.22
CA VAL A 105 15.13 -2.10 -3.03
C VAL A 105 13.64 -2.07 -3.39
N ARG A 106 12.79 -2.52 -2.48
CA ARG A 106 11.32 -2.44 -2.59
C ARG A 106 10.81 -1.39 -1.62
N PHE A 107 9.85 -0.60 -2.09
CA PHE A 107 9.16 0.41 -1.31
C PHE A 107 7.71 0.00 -1.09
N LYS A 108 7.20 0.23 0.13
CA LYS A 108 5.79 0.07 0.45
C LYS A 108 5.33 1.25 1.30
N GLN A 109 4.40 2.03 0.78
CA GLN A 109 3.78 3.12 1.53
C GLN A 109 2.68 2.60 2.45
N ILE A 110 2.70 3.06 3.70
CA ILE A 110 1.70 2.81 4.72
C ILE A 110 1.41 4.17 5.36
N ASN A 111 0.34 4.83 4.92
CA ASN A 111 0.02 6.22 5.30
C ASN A 111 1.17 7.18 4.94
N ASN A 112 1.70 7.89 5.94
CA ASN A 112 2.85 8.79 5.81
C ASN A 112 4.20 8.08 6.02
N MET A 113 4.21 6.76 6.19
CA MET A 113 5.45 5.99 6.33
C MET A 113 5.75 5.24 5.04
N ILE A 114 7.02 5.23 4.64
CA ILE A 114 7.52 4.49 3.49
C ILE A 114 8.49 3.43 4.01
N ALA A 115 8.04 2.18 3.99
CA ALA A 115 8.84 1.03 4.39
C ALA A 115 9.75 0.58 3.23
N ILE A 116 11.02 0.33 3.53
CA ILE A 116 12.04 -0.05 2.55
C ILE A 116 12.59 -1.42 2.92
N ALA A 117 12.64 -2.32 1.93
CA ALA A 117 13.19 -3.65 2.09
C ALA A 117 14.08 -4.02 0.90
N PRO A 118 15.18 -4.76 1.09
CA PRO A 118 16.00 -5.22 -0.03
C PRO A 118 15.19 -6.14 -0.95
N VAL A 119 15.40 -6.04 -2.26
CA VAL A 119 14.92 -7.04 -3.22
C VAL A 119 15.75 -8.29 -2.99
N ARG A 120 15.25 -9.20 -2.15
CA ARG A 120 15.68 -10.60 -2.24
C ARG A 120 15.28 -11.06 -3.63
N GLN A 121 16.27 -11.27 -4.50
CA GLN A 121 16.06 -12.00 -5.74
C GLN A 121 15.54 -13.37 -5.31
N ALA A 122 14.28 -13.64 -5.61
CA ALA A 122 13.80 -15.01 -5.57
C ALA A 122 14.56 -15.71 -6.71
N VAL A 123 15.69 -16.32 -6.37
CA VAL A 123 16.24 -17.42 -7.16
C VAL A 123 15.07 -18.38 -7.37
N GLY A 124 14.79 -18.73 -8.62
CA GLY A 124 13.63 -19.56 -8.95
C GLY A 124 13.64 -20.87 -8.18
N GLU A 125 12.81 -20.95 -7.14
CA GLU A 125 12.41 -22.20 -6.49
C GLU A 125 10.89 -22.32 -6.61
N SER A 126 10.50 -23.20 -7.51
CA SER A 126 9.20 -23.85 -7.47
C SER A 126 9.14 -24.74 -6.23
N LEU A 127 8.10 -24.55 -5.41
CA LEU A 127 7.56 -25.43 -4.36
C LEU A 127 8.25 -25.48 -2.98
N SER A 128 7.45 -25.15 -1.97
CA SER A 128 7.30 -25.85 -0.67
C SER A 128 8.24 -25.65 0.52
N ASP A 129 9.27 -24.79 0.52
CA ASP A 129 10.14 -24.65 1.72
C ASP A 129 10.31 -23.22 2.26
N VAL A 130 9.23 -22.43 2.35
CA VAL A 130 9.17 -21.36 3.37
C VAL A 130 8.66 -21.99 4.66
N CYS A 131 9.60 -22.37 5.54
CA CYS A 131 9.30 -22.65 6.94
C CYS A 131 8.78 -21.36 7.59
N PHE A 132 7.46 -21.18 7.60
CA PHE A 132 6.82 -20.37 8.63
C PHE A 132 7.11 -21.08 9.96
N PRO A 133 7.55 -20.39 11.02
CA PRO A 133 7.61 -21.01 12.34
C PRO A 133 6.20 -21.48 12.69
N LYS A 134 5.98 -22.78 12.49
CA LYS A 134 4.78 -23.49 12.90
C LYS A 134 4.75 -23.34 14.41
N LYS A 135 3.68 -22.73 14.94
CA LYS A 135 3.43 -22.60 16.39
C LYS A 135 3.89 -23.88 17.06
N GLU A 136 5.01 -23.77 17.76
CA GLU A 136 5.62 -24.89 18.45
C GLU A 136 4.62 -25.38 19.48
N ASN A 137 4.44 -26.69 19.48
CA ASN A 137 3.40 -27.42 20.17
C ASN A 137 3.02 -26.84 21.54
N ILE A 138 1.76 -26.44 21.68
CA ILE A 138 1.04 -26.48 22.95
C ILE A 138 0.88 -27.96 23.33
N ARG A 139 1.97 -28.58 23.80
CA ARG A 139 2.02 -29.91 24.42
C ARG A 139 2.94 -29.94 25.65
N LEU A 140 3.16 -28.80 26.30
CA LEU A 140 3.92 -28.73 27.55
C LEU A 140 3.07 -28.54 28.81
N ILE A 141 1.73 -28.49 28.70
CA ILE A 141 0.83 -28.33 29.88
C ILE A 141 0.02 -29.58 30.23
N ARG A 142 0.33 -30.75 29.64
CA ARG A 142 -0.39 -32.00 29.98
C ARG A 142 0.27 -32.83 31.10
N ASN A 143 1.49 -32.52 31.53
CA ASN A 143 2.19 -33.29 32.57
C ASN A 143 2.29 -32.62 33.95
N PHE A 144 1.63 -31.48 34.18
CA PHE A 144 1.62 -30.87 35.52
C PHE A 144 0.73 -31.62 36.52
N SER A 145 -0.18 -32.50 36.04
CA SER A 145 -1.03 -33.33 36.90
C SER A 145 -0.34 -34.58 37.45
N ALA A 146 0.84 -34.96 36.96
CA ALA A 146 1.58 -36.14 37.42
C ALA A 146 2.68 -35.81 38.44
N PHE A 147 2.98 -34.53 38.65
CA PHE A 147 4.04 -34.10 39.60
C PHE A 147 3.51 -33.76 41.00
N MET A 148 2.19 -33.64 41.18
CA MET A 148 1.54 -33.40 42.49
C MET A 148 1.03 -34.69 43.17
N GLN A 149 1.40 -35.86 42.64
CA GLN A 149 1.04 -37.16 43.22
C GLN A 149 2.24 -37.95 43.74
N THR A 150 3.40 -37.30 43.88
CA THR A 150 4.60 -37.89 44.48
C THR A 150 5.34 -36.83 45.31
N ILE A 151 4.62 -36.21 46.23
CA ILE A 151 5.09 -35.67 47.52
C ILE A 151 3.94 -35.93 48.50
#